data_AF-A0A2N0MB75-F1
#
_entry.id   AF-A0A2N0MB75-F1
#
_cell.length_a   1.000
_cell.length_b   1.000
_cell.length_c   1.000
_cell.angle_alpha   90.00
_cell.angle_beta   90.00
_cell.angle_gamma   90.00
#
_symmetry.space_group_name_H-M   'P 1'
#
loop_
_entity.id
_entity.type
_entity.pdbx_description
1 polymer ?
#
loop_
_entity_poly.entity_id
_entity_poly.type
_entity_poly.pdbx_seq_one_letter_code
_entity_poly.pdbx_strand_id
1 'polypeptide(L)'
;MTNAILVYYSMVSRNCLKRMLRSHGIEVYPISGRAPNATETVRKYPTNVVVIDRDVADISVTQAVRQIAQILPQSLIFTATANDQRAEVYRNGRRIGSVNVEEILHFAAVQPME
;
A
#
# COMPACT_ATOMS: atom_id res chain seq x y z
N MET A 1 -15.10 -8.08 -0.54
CA MET A 1 -13.98 -7.65 -1.41
C MET A 1 -13.24 -6.55 -0.68
N THR A 2 -11.93 -6.72 -0.54
CA THR A 2 -11.04 -5.78 0.14
C THR A 2 -10.60 -4.69 -0.84
N ASN A 3 -10.75 -3.41 -0.48
CA ASN A 3 -10.30 -2.28 -1.29
C ASN A 3 -9.07 -1.62 -0.67
N ALA A 4 -7.92 -1.74 -1.33
CA ALA A 4 -6.67 -1.08 -0.92
C ALA A 4 -6.23 -0.03 -1.96
N ILE A 5 -5.45 0.96 -1.53
CA ILE A 5 -4.72 1.81 -2.47
C ILE A 5 -3.40 1.13 -2.81
N LEU A 6 -3.03 1.10 -4.09
CA LEU A 6 -1.68 0.74 -4.54
C LEU A 6 -0.94 2.00 -5.00
N VAL A 7 0.01 2.49 -4.21
CA VAL A 7 0.93 3.55 -4.62
C VAL A 7 2.09 2.92 -5.40
N TYR A 8 2.22 3.27 -6.68
CA TYR A 8 3.24 2.70 -7.56
C TYR A 8 4.15 3.79 -8.14
N TYR A 9 5.36 3.39 -8.52
CA TYR A 9 6.36 4.28 -9.12
C TYR A 9 6.95 3.77 -10.43
N SER A 10 6.64 2.53 -10.80
CA SER A 10 6.93 1.88 -12.09
C SER A 10 5.64 1.27 -12.66
N MET A 11 5.32 1.53 -13.93
CA MET A 11 4.13 0.95 -14.56
C MET A 11 4.24 -0.56 -14.75
N VAL A 12 5.45 -1.07 -14.95
CA VAL A 12 5.72 -2.51 -15.10
C VAL A 12 5.48 -3.21 -13.77
N SER A 13 6.13 -2.73 -12.71
CA SER A 13 5.98 -3.27 -11.35
C SER A 13 4.55 -3.17 -10.85
N ARG A 14 3.85 -2.06 -11.13
CA ARG A 14 2.41 -1.91 -10.86
C ARG A 14 1.58 -3.07 -11.41
N ASN A 15 1.78 -3.46 -12.66
CA ASN A 15 0.95 -4.48 -13.28
C ASN A 15 1.20 -5.86 -12.65
N CYS A 16 2.47 -6.19 -12.36
CA CYS A 16 2.83 -7.43 -11.71
C CYS A 16 2.29 -7.49 -10.27
N LEU A 17 2.56 -6.46 -9.46
CA LEU A 17 2.09 -6.37 -8.09
C LEU A 17 0.55 -6.34 -7.99
N LYS A 18 -0.12 -5.60 -8.88
CA LYS A 18 -1.59 -5.62 -8.97
C LYS A 18 -2.14 -7.01 -9.26
N ARG A 19 -1.52 -7.76 -10.18
CA ARG A 19 -1.95 -9.14 -10.50
C ARG A 19 -1.75 -10.06 -9.31
N MET A 20 -0.61 -9.97 -8.63
CA MET A 20 -0.33 -10.74 -7.41
C MET A 20 -1.35 -10.43 -6.31
N LEU A 21 -1.58 -9.15 -6.00
CA LEU A 21 -2.56 -8.77 -4.97
C LEU A 21 -3.97 -9.27 -5.32
N ARG A 22 -4.35 -9.19 -6.60
CA ARG A 22 -5.63 -9.73 -7.08
C ARG A 22 -5.74 -11.25 -7.01
N SER A 23 -4.66 -12.01 -7.24
CA SER A 23 -4.70 -13.47 -7.08
C SER A 23 -4.92 -13.88 -5.62
N HIS A 24 -4.62 -13.00 -4.67
CA HIS A 24 -4.97 -13.16 -3.27
C HIS A 24 -6.32 -12.51 -2.90
N GLY A 25 -7.10 -11.97 -3.85
CA GLY A 25 -8.42 -11.37 -3.55
C GLY A 25 -8.37 -9.95 -3.00
N ILE A 26 -7.22 -9.27 -3.11
CA ILE A 26 -7.03 -7.86 -2.75
C ILE A 26 -7.29 -7.00 -3.99
N GLU A 27 -8.41 -6.28 -4.02
CA GLU A 27 -8.66 -5.30 -5.07
C GLU A 27 -7.94 -4.00 -4.75
N VAL A 28 -7.23 -3.46 -5.73
CA VAL A 28 -6.40 -2.27 -5.57
C VAL A 28 -6.78 -1.16 -6.52
N TYR A 29 -6.86 0.06 -5.98
CA TYR A 29 -6.92 1.30 -6.75
C TYR A 29 -5.51 1.86 -6.93
N PRO A 30 -4.94 1.83 -8.15
CA PRO A 30 -3.56 2.24 -8.37
C PRO A 30 -3.42 3.75 -8.49
N ILE A 31 -2.50 4.33 -7.72
CA ILE A 31 -2.13 5.76 -7.74
C ILE A 31 -0.64 5.87 -8.07
N SER A 32 -0.29 6.67 -9.08
CA SER A 32 1.11 6.97 -9.37
C SER A 32 1.65 7.90 -8.29
N GLY A 33 2.63 7.44 -7.51
CA GLY A 33 3.32 8.27 -6.52
C GLY A 33 4.16 9.39 -7.13
N ARG A 34 4.39 9.37 -8.46
CA ARG A 34 5.04 10.44 -9.23
C ARG A 34 4.06 11.54 -9.68
N ALA A 35 2.76 11.33 -9.52
CA ALA A 35 1.78 12.34 -9.91
C ALA A 35 1.89 13.58 -9.00
N PRO A 36 1.86 14.82 -9.54
CA PRO A 36 1.93 16.05 -8.74
C PRO A 36 0.86 16.11 -7.63
N ASN A 37 -0.28 15.45 -7.85
CA ASN A 37 -1.43 15.39 -6.95
C ASN A 37 -1.61 14.01 -6.28
N ALA A 38 -0.55 13.20 -6.17
CA ALA A 38 -0.63 11.86 -5.59
C ALA A 38 -1.21 11.86 -4.17
N THR A 39 -0.76 12.80 -3.34
CA THR A 39 -1.23 12.97 -1.95
C THR A 39 -2.70 13.38 -1.87
N GLU A 40 -3.15 14.30 -2.72
CA GLU A 40 -4.56 14.66 -2.83
C GLU A 40 -5.42 13.49 -3.30
N THR A 41 -4.91 12.69 -4.23
CA THR A 41 -5.59 11.51 -4.74
C THR A 41 -5.75 10.47 -3.64
N VAL A 42 -4.70 10.20 -2.85
CA VAL A 42 -4.77 9.30 -1.68
C VAL A 42 -5.82 9.80 -0.68
N ARG A 43 -5.87 11.11 -0.41
CA ARG A 43 -6.87 11.70 0.50
C ARG A 43 -8.31 11.51 0.04
N LYS A 44 -8.57 11.50 -1.26
CA LYS A 44 -9.92 11.31 -1.84
C LYS A 44 -10.47 9.89 -1.69
N TYR A 45 -9.60 8.91 -1.41
CA TYR A 45 -9.97 7.50 -1.30
C TYR A 45 -9.60 6.98 0.09
N PRO A 46 -10.39 7.28 1.14
CA PRO A 46 -10.11 6.77 2.47
C PRO A 46 -10.12 5.23 2.47
N THR A 47 -9.00 4.63 2.89
CA THR A 47 -8.84 3.19 3.02
C THR A 47 -8.01 2.88 4.25
N ASN A 48 -8.26 1.71 4.85
CA ASN A 48 -7.49 1.19 5.97
C ASN A 48 -6.20 0.52 5.51
N VAL A 49 -6.04 0.25 4.21
CA VAL A 49 -4.89 -0.47 3.67
C VAL A 49 -4.30 0.27 2.48
N VAL A 50 -3.03 0.62 2.61
CA VAL A 50 -2.22 1.18 1.53
C VAL A 50 -1.07 0.24 1.25
N VAL A 51 -0.88 -0.12 -0.01
CA VAL A 51 0.29 -0.88 -0.48
C VAL A 51 1.19 0.07 -1.26
N ILE A 52 2.47 0.12 -0.93
CA ILE A 52 3.49 0.88 -1.62
C ILE A 52 4.40 -0.10 -2.36
N ASP A 53 4.52 0.10 -3.66
CA ASP A 53 5.47 -0.61 -4.51
C ASP A 53 6.92 -0.19 -4.17
N ARG A 54 7.74 -1.18 -3.80
CA ARG A 54 9.14 -1.01 -3.43
C ARG A 54 10.14 -1.18 -4.57
N ASP A 55 9.70 -1.57 -5.78
CA ASP A 55 10.62 -1.91 -6.88
C ASP A 55 11.35 -0.71 -7.50
N VAL A 56 11.28 0.47 -6.90
CA VAL A 56 11.92 1.69 -7.42
C VAL A 56 12.92 2.25 -6.41
N ALA A 57 14.20 2.19 -6.76
CA ALA A 57 15.33 2.62 -5.93
C ALA A 57 15.32 4.14 -5.62
N ASP A 58 14.67 4.94 -6.45
CA ASP A 58 14.68 6.41 -6.34
C ASP A 58 13.77 6.97 -5.23
N ILE A 59 12.99 6.14 -4.56
CA ILE A 59 12.08 6.60 -3.49
C ILE A 59 12.58 6.15 -2.14
N SER A 60 12.71 7.12 -1.23
CA SER A 60 12.77 6.81 0.18
C SER A 60 11.41 6.26 0.64
N VAL A 61 11.28 4.94 0.67
CA VAL A 61 10.08 4.23 1.16
C VAL A 61 9.67 4.78 2.53
N THR A 62 10.63 5.03 3.40
CA THR A 62 10.40 5.64 4.72
C THR A 62 9.74 7.02 4.63
N GLN A 63 10.13 7.87 3.68
CA GLN A 63 9.48 9.17 3.47
C GLN A 63 8.05 8.99 2.93
N ALA A 64 7.85 8.12 1.94
CA ALA A 64 6.52 7.84 1.40
C ALA A 64 5.56 7.31 2.47
N VAL A 65 6.01 6.35 3.29
CA VAL A 65 5.27 5.80 4.43
C VAL A 65 4.90 6.92 5.42
N ARG A 66 5.84 7.81 5.77
CA ARG A 66 5.55 8.93 6.68
C ARG A 66 4.52 9.91 6.12
N GLN A 67 4.63 10.25 4.83
CA GLN A 67 3.67 11.15 4.16
C GLN A 67 2.28 10.53 4.12
N ILE A 68 2.16 9.26 3.73
CA ILE A 68 0.87 8.56 3.68
C ILE A 68 0.29 8.42 5.09
N ALA A 69 1.09 8.12 6.10
CA ALA A 69 0.64 8.03 7.49
C ALA A 69 0.12 9.37 8.04
N GLN A 70 0.61 10.51 7.54
CA GLN A 70 0.07 11.83 7.90
C GLN A 70 -1.30 12.09 7.26
N ILE A 71 -1.55 11.52 6.07
CA ILE A 71 -2.81 11.71 5.33
C ILE A 71 -3.87 10.71 5.81
N LEU A 72 -3.47 9.48 6.08
CA LEU A 72 -4.30 8.36 6.49
C LEU A 72 -3.77 7.75 7.81
N PRO A 73 -3.91 8.45 8.96
CA PRO A 73 -3.30 8.04 10.22
C PRO A 73 -3.82 6.70 10.76
N GLN A 74 -5.04 6.30 10.39
CA GLN A 74 -5.62 5.01 10.79
C GLN A 74 -5.27 3.87 9.82
N SER A 75 -4.63 4.17 8.69
CA SER A 75 -4.28 3.14 7.71
C SER A 75 -3.06 2.33 8.13
N LEU A 76 -3.08 1.05 7.79
CA LEU A 76 -1.90 0.20 7.74
C LEU A 76 -1.26 0.36 6.36
N ILE A 77 0.04 0.60 6.37
CA ILE A 77 0.84 0.77 5.16
C ILE A 77 1.70 -0.46 5.00
N PHE A 78 1.58 -1.12 3.86
CA PHE A 78 2.34 -2.28 3.46
C PHE A 78 3.31 -1.87 2.38
N THR A 79 4.54 -2.35 2.44
CA THR A 79 5.50 -2.15 1.35
C THR A 79 5.84 -3.51 0.77
N ALA A 80 5.63 -3.69 -0.53
CA ALA A 80 5.78 -4.97 -1.21
C ALA A 80 6.45 -4.77 -2.58
N THR A 81 7.06 -5.83 -3.09
CA THR A 81 7.58 -5.91 -4.47
C THR A 81 6.85 -7.04 -5.20
N ALA A 82 6.86 -7.03 -6.53
CA ALA A 82 6.18 -8.07 -7.29
C ALA A 82 6.82 -9.47 -7.17
N ASN A 83 8.08 -9.53 -6.73
CA ASN A 83 8.87 -10.76 -6.64
C ASN A 83 9.08 -11.24 -5.19
N ASP A 84 8.56 -10.54 -4.20
CA ASP A 84 8.65 -10.92 -2.78
C ASP A 84 7.26 -11.25 -2.25
N GLN A 85 7.15 -12.43 -1.64
CA GLN A 85 5.92 -12.89 -0.98
C GLN A 85 5.74 -12.26 0.41
N ARG A 86 6.71 -11.47 0.88
CA ARG A 86 6.64 -10.72 2.13
C ARG A 86 6.38 -9.24 1.89
N ALA A 87 5.52 -8.68 2.73
CA ALA A 87 5.34 -7.25 2.85
C ALA A 87 5.85 -6.79 4.22
N GLU A 88 6.47 -5.61 4.27
CA GLU A 88 6.73 -4.94 5.55
C GLU A 88 5.51 -4.12 5.94
N VAL A 89 5.20 -4.11 7.24
CA VAL A 89 4.00 -3.45 7.78
C VAL A 89 4.41 -2.25 8.59
N TYR A 90 3.70 -1.13 8.36
CA TYR A 90 3.91 0.13 9.03
C TYR A 90 2.59 0.67 9.59
N ARG A 91 2.69 1.32 10.76
CA ARG A 91 1.62 2.08 11.40
C ARG A 91 2.20 3.39 11.91
N ASN A 92 1.51 4.50 11.70
CA ASN A 92 1.95 5.84 12.14
C ASN A 92 3.39 6.18 11.73
N GLY A 93 3.78 5.81 10.51
CA GLY A 93 5.12 6.10 9.99
C GLY A 93 6.25 5.21 10.50
N ARG A 94 5.95 4.18 11.32
CA ARG A 94 6.93 3.27 11.93
C ARG A 94 6.70 1.83 11.49
N ARG A 95 7.79 1.10 11.22
CA ARG A 95 7.74 -0.34 10.91
C ARG A 95 7.34 -1.10 12.17
N ILE A 96 6.35 -1.97 12.05
CA ILE A 96 5.85 -2.80 13.16
C ILE A 96 6.07 -4.30 12.91
N GLY A 97 6.45 -4.71 11.69
CA GLY A 97 6.76 -6.09 11.38
C GLY A 97 6.82 -6.39 9.90
N SER A 98 6.69 -7.67 9.55
CA SER A 98 6.55 -8.17 8.19
C SER A 98 5.58 -9.36 8.19
N VAL A 99 4.75 -9.44 7.16
CA VAL A 99 3.72 -10.47 6.97
C VAL A 99 3.84 -11.06 5.56
N ASN A 100 3.23 -12.22 5.32
CA ASN A 100 3.02 -12.70 3.95
C ASN A 100 2.00 -11.80 3.25
N VAL A 101 2.13 -11.64 1.92
CA VAL A 101 1.25 -10.79 1.11
C VAL A 101 -0.22 -11.19 1.25
N GLU A 102 -0.51 -12.49 1.37
CA GLU A 102 -1.86 -13.00 1.59
C GLU A 102 -2.50 -12.50 2.90
N GLU A 103 -1.69 -12.25 3.94
CA GLU A 103 -2.18 -11.80 5.24
C GLU A 103 -2.69 -10.35 5.21
N ILE A 104 -2.35 -9.57 4.17
CA ILE A 104 -2.86 -8.21 3.96
C ILE A 104 -4.40 -8.18 3.96
N LEU A 105 -5.04 -9.24 3.45
CA LEU A 105 -6.50 -9.39 3.45
C LEU A 105 -7.12 -9.30 4.83
N HIS A 106 -6.46 -9.90 5.83
CA HIS A 106 -6.95 -9.91 7.21
C HIS A 106 -7.00 -8.49 7.78
N PHE A 107 -6.01 -7.65 7.45
CA PHE A 107 -5.97 -6.26 7.88
C PHE A 107 -6.97 -5.36 7.16
N ALA A 108 -7.35 -5.75 5.95
CA ALA A 108 -8.31 -4.99 5.17
C ALA A 108 -9.77 -5.39 5.43
N ALA A 109 -10.00 -6.60 5.96
CA ALA A 109 -11.30 -7.09 6.38
C ALA A 109 -11.71 -6.56 7.76
N VAL A 110 -10.76 -6.11 8.58
CA VAL A 110 -11.03 -5.46 9.86
C VAL A 110 -11.49 -4.01 9.58
N GLN A 111 -12.80 -3.84 9.42
CA GLN A 111 -13.41 -2.53 9.61
C GLN A 111 -13.26 -2.15 11.09
N PRO A 112 -12.93 -0.89 11.45
CA PRO A 112 -13.32 -0.41 12.76
C PRO A 112 -14.84 -0.43 12.79
N MET A 113 -15.41 -1.35 13.57
CA MET A 113 -16.74 -1.16 14.12
C MET A 113 -16.64 -0.04 15.16
N GLU A 114 -16.88 1.20 14.76
CA GLU A 114 -17.45 2.27 15.59
C GLU A 114 -18.23 3.25 14.71
#